data_AF-A0ABD0JPB8-F1
#
_entry.id   AF-A0ABD0JPB8-F1
#
_cell.length_a   1.000
_cell.length_b   1.000
_cell.length_c   1.000
_cell.angle_alpha   90.00
_cell.angle_beta   90.00
_cell.angle_gamma   90.00
#
_symmetry.space_group_name_H-M   'P 1'
#
loop_
_entity.id
_entity.type
_entity.pdbx_description
1 polymer ?
#
loop_
_entity_poly.entity_id
_entity_poly.type
_entity_poly.pdbx_seq_one_letter_code
_entity_poly.pdbx_strand_id
1 'polypeptide(L)'
;YGFWWEKGSLEFDYPESATTTKLRGVVFTNFSDVYGLNGRIWDAADYVIPPLENGAKFVMTNLVLTPGQRQGVCEEDPHLPDARCENTTCQPGEPVEDGHGVKTGRCVDSTRLPGAKVCEVRAWCPVERDDNTTRTPTPAFLDSKNFTLFIKNNVRFPKFNKQSKVTTAEYVSKCRYDPNHAEHCPVFSLNTIVSLAGHSYDEVAEEGGVFQILITWNCKVHDVDDCWPKYSFHRLDRGDHKIFRGFHYRFADHSELADGTIVRTLYKAIGLRLIVTVEGWCSQFDSWKTIKTIGSALGFLTIASIITEQAVYLFGSKFYGEQKYTDYDDVDSPK
;
A
#
# COMPACT_ATOMS: atom_id res chain seq x y z
N TYR A 1 26.00 -13.90 22.31
CA TYR A 1 24.70 -13.74 21.64
C TYR A 1 24.04 -12.42 22.01
N GLY A 2 23.52 -12.23 23.24
CA GLY A 2 22.79 -10.98 23.61
C GLY A 2 23.56 -9.66 23.41
N PHE A 3 24.88 -9.64 23.61
CA PHE A 3 25.67 -8.43 23.39
C PHE A 3 25.78 -8.03 21.90
N TRP A 4 26.08 -8.98 21.02
CA TRP A 4 26.38 -8.74 19.61
C TRP A 4 25.17 -8.92 18.68
N TRP A 5 24.34 -9.93 18.94
CA TRP A 5 23.20 -10.29 18.11
C TRP A 5 21.94 -9.49 18.50
N GLU A 6 21.61 -9.45 19.79
CA GLU A 6 20.50 -8.64 20.30
C GLU A 6 20.88 -7.17 20.53
N LYS A 7 22.14 -6.82 20.24
CA LYS A 7 22.68 -5.46 20.34
C LYS A 7 22.43 -4.81 21.72
N GLY A 8 22.61 -5.58 22.80
CA GLY A 8 22.30 -5.13 24.17
C GLY A 8 23.05 -3.87 24.65
N SER A 9 24.16 -3.51 24.01
CA SER A 9 24.91 -2.26 24.27
C SER A 9 24.36 -1.03 23.56
N LEU A 10 23.41 -1.21 22.63
CA LEU A 10 22.85 -0.14 21.84
C LEU A 10 21.48 0.27 22.40
N GLU A 11 21.25 1.57 22.35
CA GLU A 11 19.95 2.16 22.55
C GLU A 11 19.34 2.53 21.19
N PHE A 12 18.04 2.24 21.03
CA PHE A 12 17.30 2.49 19.82
C PHE A 12 16.28 3.61 20.01
N ASP A 13 16.00 4.29 18.90
CA ASP A 13 14.91 5.24 18.72
C ASP A 13 14.23 4.97 17.37
N TYR A 14 12.94 5.27 17.29
CA TYR A 14 12.12 5.02 16.11
C TYR A 14 11.77 6.33 15.39
N PRO A 15 11.58 6.29 14.06
CA PRO A 15 11.41 7.50 13.28
C PRO A 15 10.01 8.11 13.43
N GLU A 16 9.95 9.41 13.73
CA GLU A 16 8.81 10.25 13.39
C GLU A 16 8.99 10.74 11.94
N SER A 17 7.98 10.55 11.09
CA SER A 17 8.11 10.86 9.67
C SER A 17 6.96 11.71 9.12
N ALA A 18 7.30 12.59 8.20
CA ALA A 18 6.34 13.35 7.39
C ALA A 18 6.69 13.16 5.92
N THR A 19 5.74 12.61 5.16
CA THR A 19 5.92 12.29 3.74
C THR A 19 4.94 13.08 2.90
N THR A 20 5.46 13.72 1.86
CA THR A 20 4.67 14.42 0.85
C THR A 20 5.12 13.94 -0.52
N THR A 21 4.18 13.77 -1.44
CA THR A 21 4.45 13.26 -2.78
C THR A 21 3.94 14.24 -3.83
N LYS A 22 4.66 14.33 -4.95
CA LYS A 22 4.28 15.14 -6.10
C LYS A 22 4.50 14.34 -7.37
N LEU A 23 3.43 14.10 -8.11
CA LEU A 23 3.49 13.44 -9.41
C LEU A 23 3.58 14.49 -10.52
N ARG A 24 4.37 14.21 -11.56
CA ARG A 24 4.50 15.06 -12.76
C ARG A 24 4.44 14.19 -14.01
N GLY A 25 3.64 14.62 -14.96
CA GLY A 25 3.37 13.92 -16.20
C GLY A 25 2.27 14.64 -16.97
N VAL A 26 2.24 14.43 -18.27
CA VAL A 26 1.12 14.82 -19.14
C VAL A 26 0.98 13.71 -20.16
N VAL A 27 -0.26 13.34 -20.47
CA VAL A 27 -0.55 12.33 -21.48
C VAL A 27 -1.67 12.81 -22.38
N PHE A 28 -1.57 12.44 -23.66
CA PHE A 28 -2.56 12.76 -24.67
C PHE A 28 -3.26 11.48 -25.09
N THR A 29 -4.59 11.47 -25.01
CA THR A 29 -5.41 10.33 -25.43
C THR A 29 -6.12 10.68 -26.73
N ASN A 30 -6.04 9.80 -27.72
CA ASN A 30 -6.72 9.97 -29.00
C ASN A 30 -7.41 8.68 -29.45
N PHE A 31 -8.52 8.36 -28.77
CA PHE A 31 -9.37 7.24 -29.11
C PHE A 31 -10.63 7.76 -29.79
N SER A 32 -10.63 7.75 -31.13
CA SER A 32 -11.74 8.25 -31.96
C SER A 32 -13.07 7.56 -31.66
N ASP A 33 -13.02 6.28 -31.31
CA ASP A 33 -14.18 5.43 -31.08
C ASP A 33 -14.74 5.54 -29.66
N VAL A 34 -14.02 6.20 -28.74
CA VAL A 34 -14.43 6.37 -27.33
C VAL A 34 -14.72 7.84 -27.04
N TYR A 35 -16.00 8.15 -26.85
CA TYR A 35 -16.44 9.51 -26.58
C TYR A 35 -15.80 10.07 -25.29
N GLY A 36 -15.23 11.28 -25.38
CA GLY A 36 -14.55 11.94 -24.27
C GLY A 36 -13.05 11.62 -24.14
N LEU A 37 -12.53 10.69 -24.96
CA LEU A 37 -11.10 10.37 -25.09
C LEU A 37 -10.53 10.70 -26.48
N ASN A 38 -11.30 11.38 -27.33
CA ASN A 38 -10.91 11.81 -28.66
C ASN A 38 -10.11 13.13 -28.61
N GLY A 39 -8.79 13.04 -28.49
CA GLY A 39 -7.91 14.21 -28.56
C GLY A 39 -7.91 15.04 -27.29
N ARG A 40 -7.80 14.40 -26.13
CA ARG A 40 -7.80 15.06 -24.81
C ARG A 40 -6.41 15.01 -24.17
N ILE A 41 -6.02 16.12 -23.53
CA ILE A 41 -4.82 16.23 -22.70
C ILE A 41 -5.23 15.99 -21.25
N TRP A 42 -4.40 15.24 -20.54
CA TRP A 42 -4.57 14.89 -19.14
C TRP A 42 -3.34 15.30 -18.34
N ASP A 43 -3.54 16.04 -17.26
CA ASP A 43 -2.48 16.46 -16.36
C ASP A 43 -2.68 15.93 -14.94
N ALA A 44 -1.78 16.32 -14.03
CA ALA A 44 -1.78 15.84 -12.65
C ALA A 44 -3.07 16.15 -11.88
N ALA A 45 -3.87 17.13 -12.29
CA ALA A 45 -5.17 17.40 -11.68
C ALA A 45 -6.25 16.40 -12.12
N ASP A 46 -6.11 15.81 -13.31
CA ASP A 46 -7.09 14.87 -13.85
C ASP A 46 -6.86 13.43 -13.39
N TYR A 47 -5.59 12.97 -13.36
CA TYR A 47 -5.27 11.56 -13.10
C TYR A 47 -4.87 11.25 -11.65
N VAL A 48 -4.75 12.25 -10.76
CA VAL A 48 -4.44 12.08 -9.32
C VAL A 48 -5.64 12.42 -8.47
N ILE A 49 -6.36 11.38 -8.02
CA ILE A 49 -7.63 11.53 -7.32
C ILE A 49 -7.68 10.61 -6.09
N PRO A 50 -7.91 11.13 -4.87
CA PRO A 50 -7.95 12.55 -4.54
C PRO A 50 -6.52 13.15 -4.52
N PRO A 51 -6.37 14.45 -4.84
CA PRO A 51 -5.06 15.09 -4.90
C PRO A 51 -4.37 15.16 -3.53
N LEU A 52 -5.13 15.06 -2.42
CA LEU A 52 -4.65 15.23 -1.05
C LEU A 52 -4.66 13.94 -0.20
N GLU A 53 -4.50 12.75 -0.81
CA GLU A 53 -4.30 11.54 0.00
C GLU A 53 -2.94 11.60 0.72
N ASN A 54 -2.94 11.37 2.05
CA ASN A 54 -1.76 11.34 2.92
C ASN A 54 -1.15 9.93 2.91
N GLY A 55 0.15 9.82 2.68
CA GLY A 55 0.85 8.52 2.70
C GLY A 55 0.48 7.58 1.55
N ALA A 56 -0.45 7.94 0.68
CA ALA A 56 -0.77 7.21 -0.54
C ALA A 56 -1.15 8.17 -1.67
N LYS A 57 -1.05 7.71 -2.92
CA LYS A 57 -1.53 8.39 -4.11
C LYS A 57 -2.09 7.39 -5.09
N PHE A 58 -3.29 7.67 -5.59
CA PHE A 58 -3.80 7.00 -6.78
C PHE A 58 -3.31 7.70 -8.05
N VAL A 59 -2.93 6.90 -9.05
CA VAL A 59 -2.55 7.32 -10.39
C VAL A 59 -3.35 6.54 -11.39
N MET A 60 -4.18 7.22 -12.17
CA MET A 60 -4.99 6.60 -13.21
C MET A 60 -4.11 6.12 -14.37
N THR A 61 -4.24 4.85 -14.75
CA THR A 61 -3.54 4.24 -15.90
C THR A 61 -4.49 3.85 -17.01
N ASN A 62 -5.75 3.60 -16.67
CA ASN A 62 -6.82 3.32 -17.60
C ASN A 62 -8.15 3.84 -17.04
N LEU A 63 -9.15 4.03 -17.91
CA LEU A 63 -10.46 4.48 -17.47
C LEU A 63 -11.58 3.99 -18.40
N VAL A 64 -12.79 3.92 -17.87
CA VAL A 64 -14.03 3.73 -18.63
C VAL A 64 -14.96 4.92 -18.33
N LEU A 65 -15.44 5.58 -19.39
CA LEU A 65 -16.33 6.75 -19.29
C LEU A 65 -17.78 6.36 -19.57
N THR A 66 -18.69 6.89 -18.79
CA THR A 66 -20.12 6.93 -19.13
C THR A 66 -20.61 8.38 -19.04
N PRO A 67 -20.52 9.15 -20.14
CA PRO A 67 -20.85 10.57 -20.19
C PRO A 67 -22.37 10.80 -20.26
N GLY A 68 -22.80 11.97 -19.81
CA GLY A 68 -24.16 12.46 -20.04
C GLY A 68 -25.25 11.68 -19.28
N GLN A 69 -24.89 11.03 -18.18
CA GLN A 69 -25.87 10.35 -17.34
C GLN A 69 -26.87 11.35 -16.76
N ARG A 70 -28.15 11.00 -16.81
CA ARG A 70 -29.27 11.76 -16.21
C ARG A 70 -30.05 10.86 -15.28
N GLN A 71 -30.67 11.42 -14.24
CA GLN A 71 -31.63 10.64 -13.46
C GLN A 71 -32.85 10.31 -14.32
N GLY A 72 -33.16 9.03 -14.42
CA GLY A 72 -34.22 8.58 -15.29
C GLY A 72 -34.49 7.09 -15.15
N VAL A 73 -35.07 6.52 -16.20
CA VAL A 73 -35.44 5.12 -16.27
C VAL A 73 -34.77 4.50 -17.49
N CYS A 74 -34.06 3.39 -17.30
CA CYS A 74 -33.34 2.69 -18.36
C CYS A 74 -33.19 1.20 -18.02
N GLU A 75 -32.70 0.42 -18.99
CA GLU A 75 -32.32 -0.97 -18.79
C GLU A 75 -31.09 -1.09 -17.88
N GLU A 76 -31.03 -2.15 -17.07
CA GLU A 76 -29.87 -2.51 -16.26
C GLU A 76 -28.85 -3.36 -17.04
N ASP A 77 -27.64 -3.53 -16.52
CA ASP A 77 -26.60 -4.36 -17.15
C ASP A 77 -27.01 -5.85 -17.24
N PRO A 78 -27.08 -6.45 -18.44
CA PRO A 78 -27.42 -7.87 -18.60
C PRO A 78 -26.38 -8.84 -18.04
N HIS A 79 -25.18 -8.39 -17.67
CA HIS A 79 -24.18 -9.25 -17.02
C HIS A 79 -24.46 -9.45 -15.53
N LEU A 80 -25.31 -8.63 -14.93
CA LEU A 80 -25.74 -8.78 -13.55
C LEU A 80 -26.82 -9.88 -13.46
N PRO A 81 -26.61 -10.93 -12.65
CA PRO A 81 -27.58 -12.01 -12.52
C PRO A 81 -28.95 -11.54 -12.04
N ASP A 82 -29.00 -10.67 -11.03
CA ASP A 82 -30.24 -10.12 -10.45
C ASP A 82 -30.94 -9.08 -11.35
N ALA A 83 -30.25 -8.61 -12.39
CA ALA A 83 -30.86 -7.74 -13.40
C ALA A 83 -31.61 -8.53 -14.47
N ARG A 84 -31.30 -9.81 -14.69
CA ARG A 84 -31.95 -10.62 -15.71
C ARG A 84 -33.36 -10.98 -15.28
N CYS A 85 -34.30 -10.84 -16.20
CA CYS A 85 -35.70 -11.09 -15.89
C CYS A 85 -36.40 -11.96 -16.93
N GLU A 86 -37.31 -12.74 -16.41
CA GLU A 86 -38.43 -13.34 -17.12
C GLU A 86 -39.71 -12.72 -16.56
N ASN A 87 -40.55 -12.13 -17.43
CA ASN A 87 -41.82 -11.40 -17.21
C ASN A 87 -42.20 -10.88 -15.80
N THR A 88 -42.20 -11.69 -14.74
CA THR A 88 -42.62 -11.35 -13.36
C THR A 88 -41.51 -11.29 -12.30
N THR A 89 -40.23 -11.37 -12.68
CA THR A 89 -39.10 -11.42 -11.73
C THR A 89 -38.65 -10.05 -11.20
N CYS A 90 -38.98 -8.95 -11.87
CA CYS A 90 -38.61 -7.62 -11.41
C CYS A 90 -39.61 -7.14 -10.35
N GLN A 91 -39.23 -7.19 -9.07
CA GLN A 91 -40.07 -6.61 -8.01
C GLN A 91 -39.86 -5.08 -7.94
N PRO A 92 -40.93 -4.27 -8.01
CA PRO A 92 -40.80 -2.82 -7.98
C PRO A 92 -40.32 -2.33 -6.61
N GLY A 93 -39.36 -1.40 -6.60
CA GLY A 93 -38.84 -0.78 -5.39
C GLY A 93 -37.65 -1.51 -4.75
N GLU A 94 -37.30 -2.70 -5.25
CA GLU A 94 -36.09 -3.39 -4.81
C GLU A 94 -34.85 -2.91 -5.58
N PRO A 95 -33.73 -2.64 -4.89
CA PRO A 95 -32.45 -2.40 -5.56
C PRO A 95 -31.97 -3.67 -6.27
N VAL A 96 -31.26 -3.51 -7.37
CA VAL A 96 -30.57 -4.63 -8.02
C VAL A 96 -29.30 -4.96 -7.22
N GLU A 97 -29.09 -6.23 -6.89
CA GLU A 97 -27.87 -6.69 -6.21
C GLU A 97 -26.62 -6.40 -7.06
N ASP A 98 -25.63 -5.71 -6.47
CA ASP A 98 -24.44 -5.18 -7.16
C ASP A 98 -24.73 -4.31 -8.40
N GLY A 99 -25.97 -3.81 -8.53
CA GLY A 99 -26.43 -3.03 -9.67
C GLY A 99 -26.37 -1.52 -9.48
N HIS A 100 -26.99 -0.78 -10.40
CA HIS A 100 -26.84 0.66 -10.50
C HIS A 100 -28.09 1.44 -10.04
N GLY A 101 -29.22 0.76 -9.84
CA GLY A 101 -30.47 1.41 -9.50
C GLY A 101 -31.53 0.51 -8.87
N VAL A 102 -32.74 1.05 -8.83
CA VAL A 102 -33.92 0.43 -8.19
C VAL A 102 -34.90 -0.04 -9.27
N LYS A 103 -35.32 -1.31 -9.20
CA LYS A 103 -36.22 -1.94 -10.16
C LYS A 103 -37.57 -1.20 -10.22
N THR A 104 -38.06 -0.91 -11.42
CA THR A 104 -39.39 -0.30 -11.64
C THR A 104 -40.52 -1.31 -11.65
N GLY A 105 -40.20 -2.60 -11.79
CA GLY A 105 -41.14 -3.69 -11.97
C GLY A 105 -41.36 -4.12 -13.42
N ARG A 106 -40.77 -3.40 -14.39
CA ARG A 106 -40.86 -3.75 -15.82
C ARG A 106 -39.65 -4.56 -16.27
N CYS A 107 -39.89 -5.54 -17.13
CA CYS A 107 -38.87 -6.35 -17.79
C CYS A 107 -38.79 -5.93 -19.27
N VAL A 108 -37.63 -5.44 -19.72
CA VAL A 108 -37.41 -4.87 -21.05
C VAL A 108 -36.37 -5.68 -21.83
N ASP A 109 -36.46 -5.68 -23.15
CA ASP A 109 -35.46 -6.32 -24.01
C ASP A 109 -34.15 -5.53 -23.95
N SER A 110 -33.03 -6.24 -23.73
CA SER A 110 -31.71 -5.63 -23.59
C SER A 110 -31.19 -5.13 -24.93
N THR A 111 -30.83 -3.85 -25.01
CA THR A 111 -30.11 -3.28 -26.16
C THR A 111 -28.64 -3.69 -26.20
N ARG A 112 -28.10 -4.17 -25.09
CA ARG A 112 -26.70 -4.55 -24.90
C ARG A 112 -26.42 -6.00 -25.28
N LEU A 113 -27.34 -6.92 -24.99
CA LEU A 113 -27.18 -8.35 -25.25
C LEU A 113 -28.39 -8.91 -26.03
N PRO A 114 -28.23 -9.26 -27.32
CA PRO A 114 -29.32 -9.76 -28.14
C PRO A 114 -30.00 -10.99 -27.53
N GLY A 115 -31.33 -10.94 -27.41
CA GLY A 115 -32.14 -12.03 -26.87
C GLY A 115 -32.19 -12.12 -25.33
N ALA A 116 -31.48 -11.24 -24.61
CA ALA A 116 -31.60 -11.13 -23.17
C ALA A 116 -32.66 -10.09 -22.77
N LYS A 117 -33.35 -10.35 -21.65
CA LYS A 117 -34.27 -9.40 -21.02
C LYS A 117 -33.73 -9.01 -19.64
N VAL A 118 -33.86 -7.72 -19.32
CA VAL A 118 -33.36 -7.14 -18.07
C VAL A 118 -34.40 -6.24 -17.42
N CYS A 119 -34.31 -6.10 -16.11
CA CYS A 119 -35.17 -5.19 -15.37
C CYS A 119 -34.90 -3.75 -15.78
N GLU A 120 -35.98 -3.00 -15.94
CA GLU A 120 -35.94 -1.56 -16.04
C GLU A 120 -35.71 -0.96 -14.64
N VAL A 121 -34.76 -0.04 -14.53
CA VAL A 121 -34.32 0.56 -13.25
C VAL A 121 -34.44 2.07 -13.27
N ARG A 122 -34.76 2.65 -12.11
CA ARG A 122 -34.57 4.07 -11.82
C ARG A 122 -33.12 4.27 -11.37
N ALA A 123 -32.33 4.93 -12.20
CA ALA A 123 -30.89 5.07 -12.01
C ALA A 123 -30.36 6.34 -12.70
N TRP A 124 -29.04 6.50 -12.65
CA TRP A 124 -28.33 7.38 -13.57
C TRP A 124 -28.20 6.69 -14.92
N CYS A 125 -28.94 7.20 -15.90
CA CYS A 125 -29.15 6.60 -17.20
C CYS A 125 -28.38 7.34 -18.31
N PRO A 126 -27.74 6.62 -19.24
CA PRO A 126 -27.64 5.16 -19.30
C PRO A 126 -26.74 4.60 -18.19
N VAL A 127 -27.02 3.39 -17.71
CA VAL A 127 -26.15 2.70 -16.73
C VAL A 127 -24.76 2.47 -17.30
N GLU A 128 -23.77 2.26 -16.43
CA GLU A 128 -22.38 1.99 -16.84
C GLU A 128 -22.35 0.84 -17.84
N ARG A 129 -21.66 1.07 -18.95
CA ARG A 129 -21.36 0.06 -19.95
C ARG A 129 -19.87 -0.22 -19.85
N ASP A 130 -19.54 -1.46 -19.54
CA ASP A 130 -18.15 -1.93 -19.39
C ASP A 130 -17.87 -3.02 -20.44
N ASP A 131 -17.91 -2.61 -21.71
CA ASP A 131 -17.73 -3.49 -22.87
C ASP A 131 -16.71 -2.92 -23.86
N ASN A 132 -16.49 -3.60 -24.98
CA ASN A 132 -15.51 -3.21 -25.99
C ASN A 132 -15.80 -1.85 -26.65
N THR A 133 -16.99 -1.25 -26.46
CA THR A 133 -17.34 0.08 -27.01
C THR A 133 -16.91 1.23 -26.10
N THR A 134 -16.64 0.92 -24.83
CA THR A 134 -16.34 1.91 -23.78
C THR A 134 -14.94 1.69 -23.19
N ARG A 135 -14.42 0.47 -23.28
CA ARG A 135 -13.02 0.14 -23.01
C ARG A 135 -12.14 0.53 -24.18
N THR A 136 -11.00 1.13 -23.87
CA THR A 136 -9.95 1.38 -24.85
C THR A 136 -9.23 0.06 -25.20
N PRO A 137 -8.77 -0.12 -26.45
CA PRO A 137 -8.07 -1.33 -26.89
C PRO A 137 -6.70 -1.52 -26.21
N THR A 138 -6.14 -0.43 -25.69
CA THR A 138 -4.94 -0.40 -24.85
C THR A 138 -5.20 0.50 -23.65
N PRO A 139 -4.45 0.38 -22.53
CA PRO A 139 -4.61 1.27 -21.39
C PRO A 139 -4.54 2.74 -21.83
N ALA A 140 -5.57 3.51 -21.48
CA ALA A 140 -5.73 4.88 -21.97
C ALA A 140 -4.50 5.77 -21.67
N PHE A 141 -3.80 5.50 -20.58
CA PHE A 141 -2.62 6.25 -20.14
C PHE A 141 -1.36 5.38 -20.13
N LEU A 142 -1.12 4.54 -21.12
CA LEU A 142 0.07 3.69 -21.15
C LEU A 142 1.40 4.47 -21.02
N ASP A 143 1.44 5.69 -21.58
CA ASP A 143 2.60 6.60 -21.47
C ASP A 143 2.86 7.11 -20.05
N SER A 144 1.92 6.91 -19.13
CA SER A 144 2.10 7.21 -17.69
C SER A 144 3.29 6.46 -17.08
N LYS A 145 3.78 5.40 -17.71
CA LYS A 145 5.04 4.72 -17.34
C LYS A 145 6.23 5.68 -17.19
N ASN A 146 6.23 6.77 -17.96
CA ASN A 146 7.28 7.79 -17.95
C ASN A 146 7.01 8.93 -16.96
N PHE A 147 5.88 8.92 -16.26
CA PHE A 147 5.58 9.93 -15.24
C PHE A 147 6.54 9.81 -14.07
N THR A 148 6.79 10.93 -13.42
CA THR A 148 7.77 11.02 -12.34
C THR A 148 7.10 11.32 -11.00
N LEU A 149 7.27 10.41 -10.04
CA LEU A 149 6.86 10.59 -8.67
C LEU A 149 8.03 11.12 -7.86
N PHE A 150 7.90 12.33 -7.33
CA PHE A 150 8.82 12.88 -6.34
C PHE A 150 8.30 12.62 -4.94
N ILE A 151 9.13 12.04 -4.08
CA ILE A 151 8.81 11.80 -2.67
C ILE A 151 9.70 12.67 -1.78
N LYS A 152 9.09 13.64 -1.11
CA LYS A 152 9.75 14.41 -0.06
C LYS A 152 9.42 13.77 1.28
N ASN A 153 10.43 13.14 1.88
CA ASN A 153 10.32 12.50 3.18
C ASN A 153 11.25 13.19 4.18
N ASN A 154 10.69 13.61 5.31
CA ASN A 154 11.43 14.19 6.43
C ASN A 154 11.30 13.23 7.61
N VAL A 155 12.43 12.79 8.16
CA VAL A 155 12.48 11.88 9.32
C VAL A 155 13.23 12.51 10.47
N ARG A 156 12.71 12.31 11.68
CA ARG A 156 13.33 12.71 12.94
C ARG A 156 13.38 11.53 13.90
N PHE A 157 14.49 11.41 14.60
CA PHE A 157 14.67 10.53 15.77
C PHE A 157 14.74 11.43 17.01
N PRO A 158 13.61 11.67 17.71
CA PRO A 158 13.52 12.67 18.78
C PRO A 158 14.49 12.42 19.92
N LYS A 159 14.70 11.15 20.29
CA LYS A 159 15.53 10.76 21.44
C LYS A 159 16.99 11.16 21.27
N PHE A 160 17.49 11.09 20.04
CA PHE A 160 18.86 11.44 19.70
C PHE A 160 18.98 12.81 19.01
N ASN A 161 17.85 13.54 18.89
CA ASN A 161 17.72 14.77 18.13
C ASN A 161 18.37 14.71 16.72
N LYS A 162 18.27 13.55 16.06
CA LYS A 162 18.84 13.31 14.73
C LYS A 162 17.77 13.49 13.66
N GLN A 163 18.12 14.11 12.54
CA GLN A 163 17.23 14.35 11.41
C GLN A 163 17.78 13.71 10.13
N SER A 164 16.90 13.38 9.19
CA SER A 164 17.25 12.88 7.86
C SER A 164 18.08 13.88 7.08
N LYS A 165 19.04 13.40 6.29
CA LYS A 165 19.70 14.21 5.26
C LYS A 165 18.68 14.61 4.19
N VAL A 166 18.68 15.90 3.82
CA VAL A 166 17.88 16.42 2.72
C VAL A 166 18.80 16.71 1.55
N THR A 167 18.48 16.14 0.39
CA THR A 167 19.26 16.33 -0.84
C THR A 167 19.05 17.74 -1.41
N THR A 168 20.04 18.26 -2.12
CA THR A 168 19.97 19.60 -2.73
C THR A 168 18.92 19.65 -3.85
N ALA A 169 18.27 20.82 -4.00
CA ALA A 169 17.26 21.02 -5.04
C ALA A 169 17.83 20.82 -6.45
N GLU A 170 19.09 21.17 -6.68
CA GLU A 170 19.77 20.98 -7.96
C GLU A 170 19.89 19.50 -8.33
N TYR A 171 20.32 18.65 -7.39
CA TYR A 171 20.41 17.22 -7.62
C TYR A 171 19.03 16.62 -7.90
N VAL A 172 18.02 16.96 -7.09
CA VAL A 172 16.64 16.45 -7.25
C VAL A 172 16.05 16.81 -8.62
N SER A 173 16.42 17.95 -9.20
CA SER A 173 15.91 18.34 -10.52
C SER A 173 16.40 17.45 -11.67
N LYS A 174 17.62 16.92 -11.57
CA LYS A 174 18.31 16.16 -12.63
C LYS A 174 18.31 14.65 -12.38
N CYS A 175 18.27 14.22 -11.12
CA CYS A 175 18.40 12.81 -10.78
C CYS A 175 17.16 12.01 -11.16
N ARG A 176 17.35 10.73 -11.43
CA ARG A 176 16.30 9.70 -11.49
C ARG A 176 16.79 8.51 -10.67
N TYR A 177 15.89 7.91 -9.90
CA TYR A 177 16.23 6.78 -9.07
C TYR A 177 16.69 5.60 -9.92
N ASP A 178 17.84 5.06 -9.56
CA ASP A 178 18.40 3.83 -10.09
C ASP A 178 19.14 3.11 -8.95
N PRO A 179 18.89 1.82 -8.71
CA PRO A 179 19.48 1.11 -7.57
C PRO A 179 21.01 1.01 -7.64
N ASN A 180 21.62 1.15 -8.83
CA ASN A 180 23.07 0.98 -9.00
C ASN A 180 23.80 2.34 -9.12
N HIS A 181 23.16 3.33 -9.74
CA HIS A 181 23.81 4.61 -10.09
C HIS A 181 23.33 5.80 -9.24
N ALA A 182 22.10 5.73 -8.70
CA ALA A 182 21.44 6.86 -8.04
C ALA A 182 20.47 6.40 -6.93
N GLU A 183 20.97 5.56 -6.01
CA GLU A 183 20.18 4.90 -4.96
C GLU A 183 19.52 5.87 -3.97
N HIS A 184 20.00 7.11 -3.86
CA HIS A 184 19.45 8.11 -2.93
C HIS A 184 18.52 9.12 -3.62
N CYS A 185 18.27 8.99 -4.93
CA CYS A 185 17.40 9.92 -5.64
C CYS A 185 15.92 9.70 -5.28
N PRO A 186 15.19 10.73 -4.82
CA PRO A 186 13.79 10.63 -4.44
C PRO A 186 12.79 10.80 -5.61
N VAL A 187 13.28 10.72 -6.86
CA VAL A 187 12.46 10.91 -8.07
C VAL A 187 12.40 9.60 -8.85
N PHE A 188 11.23 8.99 -8.89
CA PHE A 188 11.00 7.67 -9.44
C PHE A 188 10.16 7.76 -10.71
N SER A 189 10.46 6.97 -11.73
CA SER A 189 9.49 6.74 -12.81
C SER A 189 8.46 5.72 -12.35
N LEU A 190 7.21 5.83 -12.83
CA LEU A 190 6.18 4.84 -12.48
C LEU A 190 6.55 3.44 -13.00
N ASN A 191 7.18 3.36 -14.17
CA ASN A 191 7.74 2.13 -14.69
C ASN A 191 8.74 1.50 -13.71
N THR A 192 9.69 2.28 -13.20
CA THR A 192 10.72 1.80 -12.26
C THR A 192 10.12 1.21 -10.99
N ILE A 193 9.07 1.83 -10.45
CA ILE A 193 8.37 1.35 -9.24
C ILE A 193 7.78 -0.04 -9.50
N VAL A 194 7.06 -0.20 -10.61
CA VAL A 194 6.38 -1.46 -10.95
C VAL A 194 7.38 -2.54 -11.35
N SER A 195 8.42 -2.20 -12.13
CA SER A 195 9.44 -3.15 -12.58
C SER A 195 10.30 -3.67 -11.44
N LEU A 196 10.68 -2.81 -10.48
CA LEU A 196 11.45 -3.23 -9.30
C LEU A 196 10.61 -4.04 -8.31
N ALA A 197 9.29 -3.92 -8.36
CA ALA A 197 8.38 -4.84 -7.67
C ALA A 197 8.20 -6.19 -8.40
N GLY A 198 8.82 -6.38 -9.57
CA GLY A 198 8.79 -7.63 -10.33
C GLY A 198 7.60 -7.81 -11.27
N HIS A 199 6.92 -6.71 -11.65
CA HIS A 199 5.73 -6.75 -12.51
C HIS A 199 5.92 -5.98 -13.83
N SER A 200 5.16 -6.34 -14.85
CA SER A 200 5.08 -5.59 -16.12
C SER A 200 4.18 -4.38 -15.96
N TYR A 201 4.63 -3.20 -16.39
CA TYR A 201 3.81 -1.99 -16.32
C TYR A 201 2.55 -2.10 -17.17
N ASP A 202 2.63 -2.71 -18.35
CA ASP A 202 1.53 -2.75 -19.33
C ASP A 202 0.35 -3.58 -18.79
N GLU A 203 0.62 -4.71 -18.13
CA GLU A 203 -0.39 -5.56 -17.49
C GLU A 203 -1.06 -4.83 -16.32
N VAL A 204 -0.24 -4.19 -15.48
CA VAL A 204 -0.71 -3.44 -14.32
C VAL A 204 -1.47 -2.18 -14.75
N ALA A 205 -1.13 -1.58 -15.88
CA ALA A 205 -1.85 -0.44 -16.42
C ALA A 205 -3.28 -0.80 -16.85
N GLU A 206 -3.51 -2.04 -17.29
CA GLU A 206 -4.82 -2.54 -17.70
C GLU A 206 -5.71 -2.90 -16.49
N GLU A 207 -5.19 -3.66 -15.53
CA GLU A 207 -5.97 -4.15 -14.38
C GLU A 207 -5.93 -3.21 -13.15
N GLY A 208 -4.90 -2.38 -13.05
CA GLY A 208 -4.57 -1.61 -11.85
C GLY A 208 -3.84 -2.47 -10.80
N GLY A 209 -3.46 -1.85 -9.69
CA GLY A 209 -2.81 -2.55 -8.58
C GLY A 209 -2.42 -1.65 -7.42
N VAL A 210 -2.08 -2.27 -6.29
CA VAL A 210 -1.67 -1.57 -5.07
C VAL A 210 -0.19 -1.84 -4.82
N PHE A 211 0.63 -0.80 -4.84
CA PHE A 211 2.08 -0.89 -4.67
C PHE A 211 2.55 -0.14 -3.44
N GLN A 212 3.51 -0.71 -2.74
CA GLN A 212 4.20 -0.10 -1.63
C GLN A 212 5.56 0.42 -2.07
N ILE A 213 5.87 1.64 -1.65
CA ILE A 213 7.21 2.23 -1.67
C ILE A 213 7.66 2.29 -0.21
N LEU A 214 8.54 1.37 0.17
CA LEU A 214 9.09 1.29 1.51
C LEU A 214 10.38 2.12 1.59
N ILE A 215 10.42 3.07 2.52
CA ILE A 215 11.58 3.91 2.79
C ILE A 215 12.15 3.51 4.16
N THR A 216 13.29 2.83 4.15
CA THR A 216 13.94 2.35 5.36
C THR A 216 15.08 3.29 5.77
N TRP A 217 15.03 3.78 7.01
CA TRP A 217 16.03 4.65 7.63
C TRP A 217 16.74 3.96 8.78
N ASN A 218 17.84 3.27 8.49
CA ASN A 218 18.65 2.60 9.52
C ASN A 218 19.90 3.44 9.80
N CYS A 219 19.83 4.30 10.82
CA CYS A 219 20.86 5.29 11.10
C CYS A 219 21.63 5.00 12.40
N LYS A 220 22.89 5.41 12.47
CA LYS A 220 23.69 5.41 13.71
C LYS A 220 23.94 6.84 14.15
N VAL A 221 23.86 7.17 15.43
CA VAL A 221 23.98 8.58 15.90
C VAL A 221 25.32 9.21 15.51
N HIS A 222 26.42 8.52 15.78
CA HIS A 222 27.79 9.02 15.58
C HIS A 222 28.29 8.98 14.14
N ASP A 223 27.57 8.30 13.25
CA ASP A 223 27.91 8.24 11.83
C ASP A 223 27.05 9.26 11.07
N VAL A 224 27.68 10.36 10.65
CA VAL A 224 27.01 11.42 9.90
C VAL A 224 26.82 11.01 8.44
N ASP A 225 27.63 10.07 7.91
CA ASP A 225 27.63 9.74 6.48
C ASP A 225 26.69 8.59 6.11
N ASP A 226 26.27 7.78 7.07
CA ASP A 226 25.51 6.54 6.84
C ASP A 226 23.98 6.65 7.08
N CYS A 227 23.40 7.85 7.10
CA CYS A 227 21.95 8.05 7.31
C CYS A 227 21.24 8.47 6.02
N TRP A 228 21.11 7.52 5.10
CA TRP A 228 20.43 7.68 3.82
C TRP A 228 19.22 6.74 3.72
N PRO A 229 18.18 7.13 2.94
CA PRO A 229 17.02 6.27 2.73
C PRO A 229 17.40 5.10 1.83
N LYS A 230 16.88 3.93 2.16
CA LYS A 230 16.85 2.77 1.26
C LYS A 230 15.43 2.55 0.77
N TYR A 231 15.26 2.43 -0.54
CA TYR A 231 13.96 2.25 -1.16
C TYR A 231 13.74 0.79 -1.54
N SER A 232 12.54 0.28 -1.27
CA SER A 232 12.10 -1.05 -1.70
C SER A 232 10.68 -0.97 -2.23
N PHE A 233 10.36 -1.82 -3.21
CA PHE A 233 9.09 -1.76 -3.94
C PHE A 233 8.42 -3.12 -3.89
N HIS A 234 7.15 -3.14 -3.50
CA HIS A 234 6.37 -4.37 -3.35
C HIS A 234 4.97 -4.18 -3.90
N ARG A 235 4.39 -5.22 -4.50
CA ARG A 235 2.96 -5.26 -4.79
C ARG A 235 2.22 -5.81 -3.54
N LEU A 236 1.21 -5.09 -3.07
CA LEU A 236 0.47 -5.42 -1.85
C LEU A 236 -0.84 -6.17 -2.15
N ASP A 237 -1.47 -5.92 -3.29
CA ASP A 237 -2.65 -6.67 -3.71
C ASP A 237 -2.24 -8.04 -4.23
N ARG A 238 -2.91 -9.10 -3.75
CA ARG A 238 -2.71 -10.44 -4.29
C ARG A 238 -3.48 -10.56 -5.61
N GLY A 239 -2.75 -10.53 -6.73
CA GLY A 239 -3.31 -10.62 -8.09
C GLY A 239 -3.92 -11.98 -8.46
N ASP A 240 -3.99 -12.94 -7.54
CA ASP A 240 -4.50 -14.30 -7.76
C ASP A 240 -5.99 -14.47 -7.40
N HIS A 241 -6.63 -13.45 -6.81
CA HIS A 241 -8.04 -13.55 -6.43
C HIS A 241 -8.96 -13.40 -7.65
N LYS A 242 -9.77 -14.45 -7.91
CA LYS A 242 -10.84 -14.46 -8.92
C LYS A 242 -11.93 -13.40 -8.71
N ILE A 243 -11.99 -12.77 -7.54
CA ILE A 243 -13.08 -11.90 -7.11
C ILE A 243 -12.78 -10.43 -7.46
N PHE A 244 -11.54 -9.97 -7.31
CA PHE A 244 -11.12 -8.61 -7.66
C PHE A 244 -9.69 -8.62 -8.19
N ARG A 245 -9.54 -8.43 -9.51
CA ARG A 245 -8.23 -8.22 -10.13
C ARG A 245 -7.90 -6.73 -10.12
N GLY A 246 -6.72 -6.41 -9.60
CA GLY A 246 -6.16 -5.07 -9.59
C GLY A 246 -6.91 -4.07 -8.71
N PHE A 247 -6.85 -2.79 -9.08
CA PHE A 247 -7.40 -1.69 -8.28
C PHE A 247 -8.14 -0.68 -9.16
N HIS A 248 -9.43 -0.50 -8.86
CA HIS A 248 -10.28 0.47 -9.53
C HIS A 248 -11.31 1.05 -8.56
N TYR A 249 -11.82 2.24 -8.87
CA TYR A 249 -12.95 2.85 -8.18
C TYR A 249 -13.72 3.77 -9.13
N ARG A 250 -14.90 4.21 -8.68
CA ARG A 250 -15.77 5.08 -9.47
C ARG A 250 -15.88 6.46 -8.84
N PHE A 251 -15.86 7.49 -9.67
CA PHE A 251 -16.21 8.86 -9.28
C PHE A 251 -17.04 9.51 -10.39
N ALA A 252 -17.72 10.60 -10.07
CA ALA A 252 -18.55 11.30 -11.04
C ALA A 252 -18.34 12.80 -10.98
N ASP A 253 -18.32 13.42 -12.16
CA ASP A 253 -18.32 14.87 -12.32
C ASP A 253 -19.74 15.32 -12.68
N HIS A 254 -20.29 16.28 -11.92
CA HIS A 254 -21.66 16.74 -12.08
C HIS A 254 -21.67 18.11 -12.75
N SER A 255 -22.51 18.26 -13.76
CA SER A 255 -22.72 19.52 -14.47
C SER A 255 -24.21 19.79 -14.65
N GLU A 256 -24.55 21.07 -14.79
CA GLU A 256 -25.92 21.52 -15.00
C GLU A 256 -26.07 22.01 -16.44
N LEU A 257 -27.10 21.54 -17.14
CA LEU A 257 -27.45 22.00 -18.47
C LEU A 257 -28.22 23.32 -18.41
N ALA A 258 -28.30 24.03 -19.53
CA ALA A 258 -29.01 25.32 -19.64
C ALA A 258 -30.51 25.24 -19.31
N ASP A 259 -31.10 24.05 -19.35
CA ASP A 259 -32.50 23.78 -18.99
C ASP A 259 -32.71 23.45 -17.49
N GLY A 260 -31.66 23.52 -16.67
CA GLY A 260 -31.67 23.17 -15.24
C GLY A 260 -31.54 21.66 -14.98
N THR A 261 -31.38 20.82 -16.01
CA THR A 261 -31.19 19.38 -15.83
C THR A 261 -29.78 19.08 -15.32
N ILE A 262 -29.69 18.35 -14.22
CA ILE A 262 -28.42 17.84 -13.70
C ILE A 262 -28.00 16.62 -14.51
N VAL A 263 -26.80 16.71 -15.09
CA VAL A 263 -26.11 15.62 -15.78
C VAL A 263 -24.83 15.26 -15.02
N ARG A 264 -24.36 14.03 -15.20
CA ARG A 264 -23.03 13.64 -14.72
C ARG A 264 -22.27 12.83 -15.75
N THR A 265 -20.94 12.92 -15.67
CA THR A 265 -20.04 11.98 -16.33
C THR A 265 -19.51 11.04 -15.28
N LEU A 266 -19.78 9.75 -15.42
CA LEU A 266 -19.25 8.71 -14.56
C LEU A 266 -17.89 8.24 -15.09
N TYR A 267 -16.94 8.11 -14.18
CA TYR A 267 -15.59 7.63 -14.43
C TYR A 267 -15.39 6.37 -13.60
N LYS A 268 -15.09 5.25 -14.26
CA LYS A 268 -14.47 4.09 -13.62
C LYS A 268 -12.96 4.18 -13.85
N ALA A 269 -12.24 4.62 -12.83
CA ALA A 269 -10.80 4.80 -12.90
C ALA A 269 -10.08 3.53 -12.44
N ILE A 270 -9.15 3.08 -13.28
CA ILE A 270 -8.30 1.91 -13.04
C ILE A 270 -6.86 2.42 -12.97
N GLY A 271 -6.09 1.93 -12.00
CA GLY A 271 -4.77 2.51 -11.80
C GLY A 271 -3.94 1.96 -10.66
N LEU A 272 -2.83 2.65 -10.44
CA LEU A 272 -1.88 2.36 -9.39
C LEU A 272 -2.28 3.09 -8.12
N ARG A 273 -2.45 2.37 -7.01
CA ARG A 273 -2.45 2.96 -5.68
C ARG A 273 -1.08 2.80 -5.04
N LEU A 274 -0.32 3.88 -4.98
CA LEU A 274 1.04 3.91 -4.44
C LEU A 274 0.99 4.31 -2.97
N ILE A 275 1.38 3.41 -2.06
CA ILE A 275 1.43 3.61 -0.62
C ILE A 275 2.89 3.82 -0.21
N VAL A 276 3.20 4.96 0.41
CA VAL A 276 4.55 5.25 0.89
C VAL A 276 4.64 4.96 2.39
N THR A 277 5.39 3.92 2.74
CA THR A 277 5.63 3.52 4.12
C THR A 277 7.05 3.92 4.53
N VAL A 278 7.19 4.41 5.76
CA VAL A 278 8.49 4.78 6.33
C VAL A 278 8.74 3.90 7.54
N GLU A 279 9.90 3.26 7.58
CA GLU A 279 10.33 2.45 8.72
C GLU A 279 11.81 2.67 9.00
N GLY A 280 12.29 2.15 10.12
CA GLY A 280 13.70 2.17 10.45
C GLY A 280 13.93 2.34 11.93
N TRP A 281 15.20 2.56 12.27
CA TRP A 281 15.66 2.77 13.63
C TRP A 281 16.93 3.62 13.62
N CYS A 282 17.10 4.41 14.67
CA CYS A 282 18.38 5.03 14.97
C CYS A 282 19.00 4.35 16.19
N SER A 283 20.30 4.09 16.16
CA SER A 283 21.01 3.50 17.30
C SER A 283 22.14 4.37 17.81
N GLN A 284 22.30 4.41 19.13
CA GLN A 284 23.46 4.98 19.82
C GLN A 284 24.05 3.98 20.80
N PHE A 285 25.36 4.07 21.05
CA PHE A 285 25.98 3.33 22.14
C PHE A 285 25.54 3.92 23.49
N ASP A 286 25.03 3.07 24.39
CA ASP A 286 24.67 3.45 25.75
C ASP A 286 25.52 2.65 26.76
N SER A 287 26.30 3.39 27.53
CA SER A 287 27.18 2.83 28.55
C SER A 287 26.39 2.18 29.69
N TRP A 288 25.22 2.72 30.04
CA TRP A 288 24.39 2.19 31.11
C TRP A 288 23.75 0.85 30.74
N LYS A 289 23.22 0.73 29.53
CA LYS A 289 22.74 -0.56 29.00
C LYS A 289 23.86 -1.59 28.90
N THR A 290 25.04 -1.17 28.45
CA THR A 290 26.23 -2.03 28.40
C THR A 290 26.55 -2.63 29.78
N ILE A 291 26.59 -1.80 30.83
CA ILE A 291 26.82 -2.27 32.21
C ILE A 291 25.73 -3.24 32.66
N LYS A 292 24.46 -2.94 32.39
CA LYS A 292 23.35 -3.85 32.71
C LYS A 292 23.47 -5.20 32.01
N THR A 293 23.77 -5.21 30.71
CA THR A 293 23.94 -6.45 29.94
C THR A 293 25.12 -7.28 30.45
N ILE A 294 26.25 -6.64 30.79
CA ILE A 294 27.41 -7.32 31.38
C ILE A 294 27.06 -7.86 32.78
N GLY A 295 26.39 -7.07 33.62
CA GLY A 295 25.96 -7.48 34.96
C GLY A 295 25.02 -8.69 34.93
N SER A 296 24.01 -8.67 34.06
CA SER A 296 23.12 -9.82 33.85
C SER A 296 23.88 -11.05 33.32
N ALA A 297 24.82 -10.86 32.39
CA ALA A 297 25.64 -11.96 31.85
C ALA A 297 26.53 -12.61 32.94
N LEU A 298 27.12 -11.81 33.83
CA LEU A 298 27.88 -12.32 34.98
C LEU A 298 26.98 -13.08 35.96
N GLY A 299 25.75 -12.62 36.17
CA GLY A 299 24.77 -13.33 36.99
C GLY A 299 24.51 -14.76 36.49
N PHE A 300 24.44 -14.97 35.17
CA PHE A 300 24.24 -16.29 34.58
C PHE A 300 25.41 -17.27 34.82
N LEU A 301 26.62 -16.80 35.11
CA LEU A 301 27.75 -17.68 35.44
C LEU A 301 27.51 -18.45 36.75
N THR A 302 26.69 -17.92 37.66
CA THR A 302 26.37 -18.59 38.93
C THR A 302 25.52 -19.85 38.74
N ILE A 303 24.77 -19.93 37.63
CA ILE A 303 23.96 -21.12 37.29
C ILE A 303 24.86 -22.34 37.07
N ALA A 304 26.06 -22.16 36.50
CA ALA A 304 27.01 -23.26 36.34
C ALA A 304 27.44 -23.83 37.71
N SER A 305 27.67 -22.98 38.71
CA SER A 305 27.98 -23.41 40.08
C SER A 305 26.83 -24.20 40.71
N ILE A 306 25.58 -23.75 40.53
CA ILE A 306 24.41 -24.47 41.06
C ILE A 306 24.23 -25.83 40.37
N ILE A 307 24.36 -25.89 39.04
CA ILE A 307 24.24 -27.15 38.29
C ILE A 307 25.37 -28.12 38.68
N THR A 308 26.60 -27.62 38.80
CA THR A 308 27.74 -28.46 39.23
C THR A 308 27.59 -28.94 40.67
N GLU A 309 27.07 -28.10 41.57
CA GLU A 309 26.73 -28.50 42.94
C GLU A 309 25.65 -29.58 42.97
N GLN A 310 24.57 -29.42 42.19
CA GLN A 310 23.53 -30.43 42.07
C GLN A 310 24.05 -31.74 41.45
N ALA A 311 24.95 -31.66 40.47
CA ALA A 311 25.58 -32.84 39.87
C ALA A 311 26.51 -33.55 40.86
N VAL A 312 27.29 -32.81 41.65
CA VAL A 312 28.13 -33.38 42.72
C VAL A 312 27.27 -34.02 43.81
N TYR A 313 26.13 -33.41 44.16
CA TYR A 313 25.20 -34.00 45.12
C TYR A 313 24.60 -35.34 44.61
N LEU A 314 24.22 -35.42 43.32
CA LEU A 314 23.58 -36.61 42.76
C LEU A 314 24.56 -37.71 42.33
N PHE A 315 25.74 -37.35 41.85
CA PHE A 315 26.69 -38.27 41.20
C PHE A 315 28.12 -38.21 41.77
N GLY A 316 28.38 -37.34 42.75
CA GLY A 316 29.71 -37.17 43.34
C GLY A 316 30.12 -38.35 44.22
N SER A 317 31.43 -38.59 44.31
CA SER A 317 31.98 -39.60 45.23
C SER A 317 31.89 -39.12 46.69
N LYS A 318 31.82 -40.05 47.64
CA LYS A 318 31.80 -39.73 49.09
C LYS A 318 32.94 -38.81 49.52
N PHE A 319 34.11 -38.96 48.90
CA PHE A 319 35.29 -38.11 49.13
C PHE A 319 35.02 -36.61 48.89
N TYR A 320 34.29 -36.26 47.83
CA TYR A 320 33.94 -34.85 47.57
C TYR A 320 32.87 -34.32 48.54
N GLY A 321 31.98 -35.20 49.02
CA GLY A 321 30.98 -34.84 50.04
C GLY A 321 31.62 -34.51 51.38
N GLU A 322 32.54 -35.35 51.85
CA GLU A 322 33.22 -35.20 53.16
C GLU A 322 34.13 -33.96 53.22
N GLN A 323 34.70 -33.52 52.10
CA GLN A 323 35.53 -32.31 52.04
C GLN A 323 34.69 -31.03 51.92
N LYS A 324 33.48 -31.11 51.37
CA LYS A 324 32.65 -29.94 51.07
C LYS A 324 31.59 -29.66 52.14
N TYR A 325 30.96 -30.70 52.67
CA TYR A 325 29.90 -30.58 53.66
C TYR A 325 30.44 -30.97 55.04
N THR A 326 30.10 -30.19 56.05
CA THR A 326 30.39 -30.50 57.45
C THR A 326 29.06 -30.59 58.16
N ASP A 327 28.70 -31.78 58.61
CA ASP A 327 27.47 -31.99 59.38
C ASP A 327 27.68 -31.45 60.80
N TYR A 328 26.74 -30.62 61.26
CA TYR A 328 26.67 -30.17 62.64
C TYR A 328 25.44 -30.77 63.28
N ASP A 329 25.63 -31.51 64.37
CA ASP A 329 24.53 -31.96 65.21
C ASP A 329 24.07 -30.79 66.10
N ASP A 330 22.79 -30.42 66.01
CA ASP A 330 22.20 -29.41 66.90
C ASP A 330 22.22 -29.92 68.35
N VAL A 331 23.08 -29.33 69.17
CA VAL A 331 23.12 -29.55 70.61
C VAL A 331 21.98 -28.75 71.24
N ASP A 332 20.74 -29.26 71.15
CA ASP A 332 19.75 -29.16 72.23
C ASP A 332 18.44 -29.87 71.86
N SER A 333 18.28 -31.08 72.39
CA SER A 333 16.99 -31.58 72.84
C SER A 333 17.25 -32.33 74.15
N PRO A 334 16.85 -31.78 75.31
CA PRO A 334 17.05 -32.43 76.59
C PRO A 334 16.26 -33.75 76.64
N LYS A 335 16.90 -34.74 77.28
CA LYS A 335 16.55 -36.15 77.47
C LYS A 335 15.07 -36.50 77.60
#